data_AF-A0A7K2Q9E4-F1
#
_entry.id   AF-A0A7K2Q9E4-F1
#
_cell.length_a   1.000
_cell.length_b   1.000
_cell.length_c   1.000
_cell.angle_alpha   90.00
_cell.angle_beta   90.00
_cell.angle_gamma   90.00
#
_symmetry.space_group_name_H-M   'P 1'
#
loop_
_entity.id
_entity.type
_entity.pdbx_description
1 polymer ?
#
loop_
_entity_poly.entity_id
_entity_poly.type
_entity_poly.pdbx_seq_one_letter_code
_entity_poly.pdbx_strand_id
1 'polypeptide(L)'
;IVHDFPHGFDDRAVTRLRYLADEGPAVGVHLLMVADRDEASAYGPLLDPLWRSLMRLSPVPDNHLADPWVGHAWTFEPDLPPRGSRVLAQTIERIAAARRDARP
;
A
#
# COMPACT_ATOMS: atom_id res chain seq x y z
N ILE A 1 -0.88 8.46 5.12
CA ILE A 1 -0.87 7.53 3.96
C ILE A 1 0.47 7.72 3.27
N VAL A 2 1.23 6.64 3.08
CA VAL A 2 2.50 6.67 2.34
C VAL A 2 2.26 6.05 0.98
N HIS A 3 2.42 6.85 -0.06
CA HIS A 3 2.31 6.45 -1.47
C HIS A 3 3.72 6.33 -2.07
N ASP A 4 3.86 5.46 -3.07
CA ASP A 4 5.08 5.28 -3.87
C ASP A 4 6.28 4.67 -3.14
N PHE A 5 6.09 4.07 -1.96
CA PHE A 5 7.16 3.37 -1.30
C PHE A 5 7.64 2.19 -2.18
N PRO A 6 8.95 2.06 -2.45
CA PRO A 6 10.05 2.71 -1.72
C PRO A 6 10.63 3.98 -2.37
N HIS A 7 10.16 4.42 -3.53
CA HIS A 7 10.69 5.58 -4.24
C HIS A 7 10.63 6.86 -3.38
N GLY A 8 11.76 7.59 -3.31
CA GLY A 8 11.86 8.82 -2.53
C GLY A 8 12.13 8.64 -1.04
N PHE A 9 12.32 7.41 -0.55
CA PHE A 9 12.71 7.14 0.83
C PHE A 9 14.21 6.87 0.94
N ASP A 10 14.88 7.59 1.84
CA ASP A 10 16.24 7.31 2.29
C ASP A 10 16.22 6.46 3.58
N ASP A 11 17.39 5.95 4.00
CA ASP A 11 17.53 5.12 5.22
C ASP A 11 16.96 5.80 6.47
N ARG A 12 17.05 7.14 6.53
CA ARG A 12 16.54 7.94 7.64
C ARG A 12 15.01 7.98 7.63
N ALA A 13 14.39 8.11 6.47
CA ALA A 13 12.95 8.06 6.30
C ALA A 13 12.39 6.68 6.67
N VAL A 14 13.10 5.60 6.31
CA VAL A 14 12.75 4.22 6.74
C VAL A 14 12.76 4.09 8.27
N THR A 15 13.78 4.62 8.93
CA THR A 15 13.86 4.60 10.41
C THR A 15 12.69 5.36 11.05
N ARG A 16 12.29 6.51 10.47
CA ARG A 16 11.12 7.27 10.94
C ARG A 16 9.81 6.54 10.70
N LEU A 17 9.65 5.85 9.57
CA LEU A 17 8.48 5.01 9.33
C LEU A 17 8.34 3.92 10.40
N ARG A 18 9.47 3.31 10.79
CA ARG A 18 9.47 2.32 11.86
C ARG A 18 9.03 2.91 13.20
N TYR A 19 9.58 4.06 13.57
CA TYR A 19 9.16 4.77 14.78
C TYR A 19 7.66 5.08 14.77
N LEU A 20 7.12 5.54 13.64
CA LEU A 20 5.69 5.81 13.50
C LEU A 20 4.84 4.54 13.54
N ALA A 21 5.32 3.42 12.99
CA ALA A 21 4.62 2.14 13.05
C ALA A 21 4.57 1.59 14.48
N ASP A 22 5.64 1.76 15.25
CA ASP A 22 5.77 1.22 16.61
C ASP A 22 5.07 2.12 17.66
N GLU A 23 5.33 3.44 17.64
CA GLU A 23 4.87 4.37 18.67
C GLU A 23 3.60 5.14 18.28
N GLY A 24 3.33 5.26 16.98
CA GLY A 24 2.19 6.02 16.46
C GLY A 24 0.83 5.58 17.01
N PRO A 25 0.52 4.27 17.13
CA PRO A 25 -0.78 3.82 17.61
C PRO A 25 -1.14 4.33 19.00
N ALA A 26 -0.15 4.47 19.90
CA ALA A 26 -0.37 4.98 21.26
C ALA A 26 -0.85 6.44 21.29
N VAL A 27 -0.62 7.19 20.20
CA VAL A 27 -1.01 8.60 20.03
C VAL A 27 -2.01 8.81 18.89
N GLY A 28 -2.67 7.74 18.42
CA GLY A 28 -3.69 7.82 17.37
C GLY A 28 -3.15 8.03 15.95
N VAL A 29 -1.87 7.73 15.72
CA VAL A 29 -1.25 7.77 14.39
C VAL A 29 -1.20 6.35 13.80
N HIS A 30 -1.79 6.18 12.63
CA HIS A 30 -1.79 4.90 11.92
C HIS A 30 -1.12 5.02 10.55
N LEU A 31 -0.34 4.00 10.19
CA LEU A 31 0.36 3.93 8.92
C LEU A 31 -0.41 3.02 7.95
N LEU A 32 -0.82 3.58 6.81
CA LEU A 32 -1.23 2.82 5.63
C LEU A 32 -0.13 2.96 4.57
N MET A 33 0.41 1.83 4.14
CA MET A 33 1.51 1.74 3.18
C MET A 33 1.08 0.90 1.99
N VAL A 34 1.29 1.45 0.79
CA VAL A 34 1.10 0.75 -0.49
C VAL A 34 2.47 0.65 -1.13
N ALA A 35 2.94 -0.57 -1.35
CA ALA A 35 4.28 -0.84 -1.83
C ALA A 35 4.40 -2.22 -2.50
N ASP A 36 5.33 -2.33 -3.44
CA ASP A 36 5.76 -3.60 -4.03
C ASP A 36 6.85 -4.23 -3.14
N ARG A 37 6.65 -5.49 -2.76
CA ARG A 37 7.58 -6.23 -1.90
C ARG A 37 8.91 -6.53 -2.58
N ASP A 38 8.88 -6.85 -3.87
CA ASP A 38 10.09 -7.23 -4.60
C ASP A 38 10.97 -6.01 -4.82
N GLU A 39 10.35 -4.85 -5.07
CA GLU A 39 11.04 -3.56 -5.16
C GLU A 39 11.58 -3.08 -3.79
N ALA A 40 10.79 -3.23 -2.73
CA ALA A 40 11.20 -2.87 -1.38
C ALA A 40 12.37 -3.72 -0.85
N SER A 41 12.63 -4.89 -1.42
CA SER A 41 13.75 -5.75 -1.04
C SER A 41 15.12 -5.09 -1.20
N ALA A 42 15.22 -4.05 -2.05
CA ALA A 42 16.43 -3.26 -2.26
C ALA A 42 16.95 -2.55 -0.98
N TYR A 43 16.08 -2.30 0.00
CA TYR A 43 16.43 -1.72 1.30
C TYR A 43 16.86 -2.78 2.33
N GLY A 44 16.91 -4.05 1.89
CA GLY A 44 17.47 -5.16 2.65
C GLY A 44 16.75 -5.43 3.98
N PRO A 45 17.48 -5.96 4.98
CA PRO A 45 16.89 -6.43 6.24
C PRO A 45 16.33 -5.31 7.11
N LEU A 46 16.52 -4.03 6.75
CA LEU A 46 15.99 -2.90 7.48
C LEU A 46 14.46 -2.88 7.48
N LEU A 47 13.84 -3.32 6.39
CA LEU A 47 12.38 -3.34 6.22
C LEU A 47 11.72 -4.64 6.63
N ASP A 48 12.48 -5.74 6.74
CA ASP A 48 11.94 -7.03 7.14
C ASP A 48 11.14 -6.99 8.46
N PRO A 49 11.61 -6.30 9.52
CA PRO A 49 10.83 -6.14 10.74
C PRO A 49 9.55 -5.33 10.55
N LEU A 50 9.61 -4.22 9.78
CA LEU A 50 8.46 -3.38 9.49
C LEU A 50 7.40 -4.18 8.72
N TRP A 51 7.81 -4.98 7.75
CA TRP A 51 6.88 -5.82 6.98
C TRP A 51 6.19 -6.90 7.81
N ARG A 52 6.86 -7.40 8.86
CA ARG A 52 6.28 -8.39 9.77
C ARG A 52 5.29 -7.76 10.76
N SER A 53 5.43 -6.48 11.10
CA SER A 53 4.52 -5.80 12.01
C SER A 53 3.26 -5.26 11.33
N LEU A 54 3.29 -5.07 10.00
CA LEU A 54 2.15 -4.57 9.24
C LEU A 54 1.10 -5.66 8.99
N MET A 55 -0.17 -5.32 9.26
CA MET A 55 -1.31 -6.14 8.82
C MET A 55 -1.40 -6.11 7.29
N ARG A 56 -1.44 -7.28 6.66
CA ARG A 56 -1.62 -7.39 5.22
C ARG A 56 -3.09 -7.33 4.86
N LEU A 57 -3.48 -6.25 4.20
CA LEU A 57 -4.80 -6.13 3.60
C LEU A 57 -4.75 -6.78 2.22
N SER A 58 -5.39 -7.94 2.10
CA SER A 58 -5.57 -8.55 0.79
C SER A 58 -6.57 -7.69 0.02
N PRO A 59 -6.28 -7.28 -1.23
CA PRO A 59 -7.26 -6.61 -2.06
C PRO A 59 -8.37 -7.60 -2.37
N VAL A 60 -9.44 -7.54 -1.58
CA VAL A 60 -10.70 -8.24 -1.84
C VAL A 60 -11.52 -7.32 -2.75
N PRO A 61 -12.37 -7.83 -3.66
CA PRO A 61 -13.26 -6.99 -4.45
C PRO A 61 -14.28 -6.18 -3.63
N ASP A 62 -14.31 -6.34 -2.31
CA ASP A 62 -15.26 -5.72 -1.39
C ASP A 62 -14.60 -4.68 -0.46
N ASN A 63 -15.40 -3.68 -0.08
CA ASN A 63 -15.01 -2.45 0.64
C ASN A 63 -14.75 -2.63 2.15
N HIS A 64 -14.07 -3.69 2.56
CA HIS A 64 -13.86 -3.98 3.99
C HIS A 64 -12.51 -3.48 4.50
N LEU A 65 -12.22 -2.18 4.33
CA LEU A 65 -11.26 -1.52 5.21
C LEU A 65 -12.05 -1.05 6.44
N ALA A 66 -12.11 -1.90 7.46
CA ALA A 66 -12.73 -1.55 8.73
C ALA A 66 -11.69 -0.94 9.65
N ASP A 67 -11.99 0.26 10.16
CA ASP A 67 -11.25 0.85 11.27
C ASP A 67 -11.54 0.04 12.56
N PRO A 68 -10.51 -0.49 13.26
CA PRO A 68 -10.70 -1.28 14.47
C PRO A 68 -11.23 -0.49 15.68
N TRP A 69 -11.24 0.85 15.64
CA TRP A 69 -11.68 1.67 16.79
C TRP A 69 -13.16 2.06 16.77
N VAL A 70 -13.77 2.21 15.59
CA VAL A 70 -15.16 2.72 15.48
C VAL A 70 -16.06 1.83 14.61
N GLY A 71 -15.51 0.80 13.96
CA GLY A 71 -16.29 -0.12 13.12
C GLY A 71 -16.89 0.54 11.86
N HIS A 72 -16.42 1.74 11.51
CA HIS A 72 -16.82 2.40 10.28
C HIS A 72 -16.15 1.72 9.08
N ALA A 73 -16.96 1.34 8.10
CA ALA A 73 -16.47 0.89 6.80
C ALA A 73 -16.03 2.12 6.00
N TRP A 74 -14.77 2.15 5.59
CA TRP A 74 -14.26 3.19 4.70
C TRP A 74 -14.35 2.71 3.26
N THR A 75 -15.03 3.49 2.42
CA THR A 75 -15.01 3.28 0.96
C THR A 75 -13.83 4.04 0.40
N PHE A 76 -12.89 3.33 -0.21
CA PHE A 76 -11.81 3.95 -0.97
C PHE A 76 -12.32 4.35 -2.36
N GLU A 77 -12.37 5.65 -2.62
CA GLU A 77 -12.66 6.19 -3.95
C GLU A 77 -11.34 6.75 -4.54
N PRO A 78 -10.68 6.01 -5.45
CA PRO A 78 -9.46 6.51 -6.08
C PRO A 78 -9.77 7.66 -7.04
N ASP A 79 -8.85 8.61 -7.14
CA ASP A 79 -8.90 9.64 -8.17
C ASP A 79 -8.87 9.01 -9.56
N LEU A 80 -9.83 9.39 -10.40
CA LEU A 80 -9.92 8.94 -11.78
C LEU A 80 -9.16 9.89 -12.70
N PRO A 81 -8.53 9.39 -13.77
CA PRO A 81 -7.95 10.24 -14.80
C PRO A 81 -9.04 11.11 -15.46
N PRO A 82 -8.65 12.24 -16.09
CA PRO A 82 -9.61 13.18 -16.69
C PRO A 82 -10.62 12.49 -17.61
N ARG A 83 -11.85 13.01 -17.65
CA ARG A 83 -12.90 12.47 -18.53
C ARG A 83 -12.42 12.42 -19.98
N GLY A 84 -12.64 11.27 -20.62
CA GLY A 84 -12.17 10.99 -21.99
C GLY A 84 -10.76 10.42 -22.07
N SER A 85 -10.03 10.32 -20.96
CA SER A 85 -8.73 9.65 -20.91
C SER A 85 -8.87 8.15 -21.16
N ARG A 86 -7.98 7.61 -22.02
CA ARG A 86 -7.88 6.17 -22.28
C ARG A 86 -6.98 5.43 -21.29
N VAL A 87 -6.32 6.16 -20.39
CA VAL A 87 -5.33 5.60 -19.46
C VAL A 87 -5.93 4.48 -18.62
N LEU A 88 -7.13 4.69 -18.06
CA LEU A 88 -7.77 3.67 -17.23
C LEU A 88 -8.05 2.38 -18.01
N ALA A 89 -8.62 2.49 -19.22
CA ALA A 89 -8.91 1.33 -20.07
C ALA A 89 -7.64 0.56 -20.44
N GLN A 90 -6.59 1.27 -20.86
CA GLN A 90 -5.30 0.68 -21.23
C GLN A 90 -4.61 0.00 -20.05
N THR A 91 -4.66 0.62 -18.86
CA THR A 91 -4.09 0.03 -17.64
C THR A 91 -4.84 -1.25 -17.24
N ILE A 92 -6.18 -1.24 -17.30
CA ILE A 92 -6.99 -2.45 -17.02
C ILE A 92 -6.66 -3.57 -18.02
N GLU A 93 -6.55 -3.27 -19.32
CA GLU A 93 -6.18 -4.25 -20.34
C GLU A 93 -4.80 -4.86 -20.07
N ARG A 94 -3.80 -4.03 -19.73
CA ARG A 94 -2.45 -4.48 -19.41
C ARG A 94 -2.40 -5.36 -18.16
N ILE A 95 -3.10 -4.98 -17.10
CA ILE A 95 -3.20 -5.80 -15.88
C ILE A 95 -3.86 -7.15 -16.19
N ALA A 96 -4.93 -7.15 -16.99
CA ALA A 96 -5.62 -8.36 -17.37
C ALA A 96 -4.73 -9.30 -18.21
N ALA A 97 -3.91 -8.75 -19.11
CA ALA A 97 -2.92 -9.53 -19.86
C ALA A 97 -1.85 -10.13 -18.94
N ALA A 98 -1.22 -9.32 -18.10
CA ALA A 98 -0.21 -9.79 -17.16
C ALA A 98 -0.74 -10.90 -16.22
N ARG A 99 -2.00 -10.81 -15.76
CA ARG A 99 -2.62 -11.86 -14.93
C ARG A 99 -2.87 -13.17 -15.68
N ARG A 100 -3.11 -13.12 -16.99
CA ARG A 100 -3.24 -14.34 -17.81
C ARG A 100 -1.88 -15.00 -18.00
N ASP A 101 -0.85 -14.21 -18.24
CA ASP A 101 0.51 -14.71 -18.48
C ASP A 101 1.17 -15.23 -17.19
N ALA A 102 0.75 -14.73 -16.02
CA ALA A 102 1.23 -15.18 -14.71
C ALA A 102 0.50 -16.43 -14.15
N ARG A 103 -0.53 -16.94 -14.84
CA ARG A 103 -1.23 -18.15 -14.41
C ARG A 103 -0.52 -19.37 -15.02
N PRO A 104 -0.05 -20.34 -14.20
CA PRO A 104 0.67 -21.52 -14.70
C PRO A 104 -0.18 -22.42 -15.59
#